data_AF-A0A4U8WHL2-F1
#
_entry.id   AF-A0A4U8WHL2-F1
#
_cell.length_a   1.000
_cell.length_b   1.000
_cell.length_c   1.000
_cell.angle_alpha   90.00
_cell.angle_beta   90.00
_cell.angle_gamma   90.00
#
_symmetry.space_group_name_H-M   'P 1'
#
loop_
_entity.id
_entity.type
_entity.pdbx_description
1 polymer ?
#
loop_
_entity_poly.entity_id
_entity_poly.type
_entity_poly.pdbx_seq_one_letter_code
_entity_poly.pdbx_strand_id
1 'polypeptide(L)'
;MKTRFYFFVLFLFCVKSISAQYENLSGKMKARIISENADGLYNFAATAENNSEIHYPIKYILLALKKSSTGNTSTNKQEGKYVVKPGETLTLSEIKTNLDKNDALKVYLFIKDEENDKVISKDSIEINPEKSAAKKSQYIPENDIELVGLTIDETRTKIGKHYYDHFFMYYLQSDRKFPGTVKIVEIPGLARSTRISVFYNDQEIYNFNTTPDEETTENEARNTLEILKRITLPKNELLKSST
;
A
#
# COMPACT_ATOMS: atom_id res chain seq x y z
N MET A 1 19.99 -47.69 -43.08
CA MET A 1 20.26 -47.39 -41.65
C MET A 1 20.26 -45.90 -41.32
N LYS A 2 20.74 -45.01 -42.21
CA LYS A 2 20.82 -43.55 -41.94
C LYS A 2 19.46 -42.86 -41.73
N THR A 3 18.39 -43.29 -42.42
CA THR A 3 17.04 -42.72 -42.28
C THR A 3 16.33 -43.07 -40.98
N ARG A 4 16.67 -44.21 -40.34
CA ARG A 4 16.14 -44.59 -39.03
C ARG A 4 16.80 -43.82 -37.88
N PHE A 5 18.02 -43.34 -38.07
CA PHE A 5 18.73 -42.52 -37.08
C PHE A 5 18.15 -41.10 -37.00
N TYR A 6 17.74 -40.52 -38.13
CA TYR A 6 17.08 -39.21 -38.17
C TYR A 6 15.75 -39.19 -37.39
N PHE A 7 14.98 -40.28 -37.42
CA PHE A 7 13.72 -40.38 -36.67
C PHE A 7 13.94 -40.43 -35.14
N PHE A 8 15.06 -41.00 -34.70
CA PHE A 8 15.43 -41.05 -33.28
C PHE A 8 15.94 -39.70 -32.75
N VAL A 9 16.65 -38.93 -33.59
CA VAL A 9 17.12 -37.57 -33.25
C VAL A 9 15.95 -36.56 -33.21
N LEU A 10 14.93 -36.73 -34.05
CA LEU A 10 13.72 -35.88 -34.02
C LEU A 10 12.87 -36.11 -32.75
N PHE A 11 12.85 -37.35 -32.22
CA PHE A 11 12.11 -37.68 -30.99
C PHE A 11 12.79 -37.10 -29.73
N LEU A 12 14.13 -36.97 -29.73
CA LEU A 12 14.90 -36.41 -28.61
C LEU A 12 14.78 -34.88 -28.47
N PHE A 13 14.28 -34.17 -29.48
CA PHE A 13 14.05 -32.73 -29.41
C PHE A 13 12.65 -32.33 -28.89
N CYS A 14 11.74 -33.30 -28.72
CA CYS A 14 10.35 -33.04 -28.29
C CYS A 14 10.16 -33.10 -26.76
N VAL A 15 11.17 -33.52 -25.99
CA VAL A 15 11.08 -33.68 -24.51
C VAL A 15 11.53 -32.47 -23.69
N LYS A 16 11.83 -31.34 -24.32
CA LYS A 16 12.22 -30.10 -23.62
C LYS A 16 11.08 -29.10 -23.65
N SER A 17 10.02 -29.31 -22.85
CA SER A 17 9.11 -28.28 -22.30
C SER A 17 7.93 -28.93 -21.57
N ILE A 18 8.20 -29.62 -20.47
CA ILE A 18 7.20 -29.74 -19.39
C ILE A 18 7.68 -28.81 -18.29
N SER A 19 7.44 -27.52 -18.46
CA SER A 19 7.36 -26.63 -17.31
C SER A 19 5.98 -26.84 -16.73
N ALA A 20 5.87 -27.60 -15.64
CA ALA A 20 4.67 -27.59 -14.82
C ALA A 20 4.42 -26.13 -14.46
N GLN A 21 3.30 -25.58 -14.92
CA GLN A 21 2.93 -24.19 -14.63
C GLN A 21 2.71 -24.13 -13.12
N TYR A 22 3.66 -23.54 -12.38
CA TYR A 22 3.46 -23.26 -10.97
C TYR A 22 2.38 -22.19 -10.89
N GLU A 23 1.20 -22.60 -10.46
CA GLU A 23 0.12 -21.66 -10.25
C GLU A 23 0.54 -20.71 -9.11
N ASN A 24 0.56 -19.41 -9.39
CA ASN A 24 0.83 -18.42 -8.36
C ASN A 24 -0.31 -18.46 -7.34
N LEU A 25 -0.14 -19.19 -6.23
CA LEU A 25 -1.06 -19.17 -5.09
C LEU A 25 -1.14 -17.80 -4.41
N SER A 26 -0.21 -16.88 -4.73
CA SER A 26 -0.22 -15.51 -4.24
C SER A 26 -1.49 -14.80 -4.70
N GLY A 27 -2.42 -14.57 -3.77
CA GLY A 27 -3.74 -13.97 -4.01
C GLY A 27 -4.92 -14.93 -3.86
N LYS A 28 -4.69 -16.25 -3.87
CA LYS A 28 -5.73 -17.27 -3.66
C LYS A 28 -5.97 -17.63 -2.20
N MET A 29 -4.96 -17.46 -1.36
CA MET A 29 -5.02 -17.72 0.08
C MET A 29 -4.83 -16.42 0.86
N LYS A 30 -5.76 -16.10 1.75
CA LYS A 30 -5.75 -14.88 2.56
C LYS A 30 -5.52 -15.21 4.03
N ALA A 31 -4.39 -14.79 4.55
CA ALA A 31 -4.09 -14.82 5.99
C ALA A 31 -4.77 -13.63 6.68
N ARG A 32 -5.34 -13.85 7.87
CA ARG A 32 -5.89 -12.78 8.70
C ARG A 32 -5.70 -13.11 10.18
N ILE A 33 -5.22 -12.15 10.95
CA ILE A 33 -5.16 -12.21 12.42
C ILE A 33 -6.36 -11.43 12.97
N ILE A 34 -7.18 -12.10 13.77
CA ILE A 34 -8.28 -11.46 14.50
C ILE A 34 -7.78 -11.22 15.93
N SER A 35 -7.86 -9.96 16.38
CA SER A 35 -7.48 -9.59 17.75
C SER A 35 -8.72 -9.20 18.55
N GLU A 36 -8.90 -9.84 19.70
CA GLU A 36 -9.91 -9.48 20.70
C GLU A 36 -9.20 -9.02 21.97
N ASN A 37 -9.74 -7.99 22.61
CA ASN A 37 -9.25 -7.49 23.89
C ASN A 37 -10.37 -7.47 24.91
N ALA A 38 -10.10 -8.05 26.08
CA ALA A 38 -10.93 -7.92 27.27
C ALA A 38 -10.01 -7.56 28.43
N ASP A 39 -10.11 -6.32 28.92
CA ASP A 39 -9.41 -5.83 30.13
C ASP A 39 -7.90 -6.13 30.16
N GLY A 40 -7.21 -5.92 29.03
CA GLY A 40 -5.74 -6.11 28.94
C GLY A 40 -5.28 -7.53 28.61
N LEU A 41 -6.19 -8.50 28.59
CA LEU A 41 -5.96 -9.82 28.00
C LEU A 41 -6.28 -9.76 26.50
N TYR A 42 -5.27 -9.98 25.68
CA TYR A 42 -5.41 -10.05 24.23
C TYR A 42 -5.48 -11.50 23.75
N ASN A 43 -6.46 -11.80 22.91
CA ASN A 43 -6.57 -13.05 22.17
C ASN A 43 -6.28 -12.78 20.69
N PHE A 44 -5.34 -13.51 20.11
CA PHE A 44 -5.00 -13.43 18.69
C PHE A 44 -5.35 -14.76 18.03
N ALA A 45 -6.38 -14.77 17.19
CA ALA A 45 -6.77 -15.92 16.39
C ALA A 45 -6.20 -15.79 14.97
N ALA A 46 -5.39 -16.76 14.55
CA ALA A 46 -4.90 -16.86 13.19
C ALA A 46 -5.95 -17.54 12.31
N THR A 47 -6.31 -16.93 11.20
CA THR A 47 -7.28 -17.48 10.23
C THR A 47 -6.69 -17.53 8.83
N ALA A 48 -7.12 -18.52 8.06
CA ALA A 48 -6.82 -18.70 6.64
C ALA A 48 -8.11 -18.83 5.85
N GLU A 49 -8.24 -18.03 4.79
CA GLU A 49 -9.39 -18.02 3.89
C GLU A 49 -8.92 -18.43 2.49
N ASN A 50 -9.52 -19.50 1.95
CA ASN A 50 -9.19 -20.01 0.62
C ASN A 50 -10.21 -19.50 -0.41
N ASN A 51 -9.77 -18.57 -1.26
CA ASN A 51 -10.58 -17.96 -2.31
C ASN A 51 -10.45 -18.69 -3.66
N SER A 52 -9.87 -19.88 -3.68
CA SER A 52 -9.78 -20.70 -4.88
C SER A 52 -10.86 -21.77 -4.95
N GLU A 53 -10.97 -22.40 -6.12
CA GLU A 53 -11.88 -23.52 -6.38
C GLU A 53 -11.33 -24.89 -5.95
N ILE A 54 -10.09 -24.96 -5.45
CA ILE A 54 -9.44 -26.22 -5.02
C ILE A 54 -9.01 -26.18 -3.56
N HIS A 55 -8.93 -27.34 -2.92
CA HIS A 55 -8.41 -27.43 -1.55
C HIS A 55 -6.89 -27.27 -1.58
N TYR A 56 -6.33 -26.59 -0.56
CA TYR A 56 -4.89 -26.38 -0.48
C TYR A 56 -4.32 -26.86 0.86
N PRO A 57 -3.29 -27.74 0.84
CA PRO A 57 -2.49 -28.04 2.01
C PRO A 57 -1.56 -26.87 2.31
N ILE A 58 -1.63 -26.37 3.55
CA ILE A 58 -0.83 -25.23 4.01
C ILE A 58 -0.11 -25.57 5.31
N LYS A 59 1.01 -24.89 5.52
CA LYS A 59 1.71 -24.83 6.80
C LYS A 59 1.65 -23.41 7.32
N TYR A 60 1.35 -23.21 8.59
CA TYR A 60 1.32 -21.88 9.18
C TYR A 60 2.38 -21.70 10.27
N ILE A 61 2.76 -20.44 10.48
CA ILE A 61 3.56 -20.00 11.62
C ILE A 61 2.90 -18.74 12.19
N LEU A 62 2.44 -18.80 13.43
CA LEU A 62 1.98 -17.66 14.21
C LEU A 62 3.05 -17.32 15.26
N LEU A 63 3.52 -16.08 15.27
CA LEU A 63 4.62 -15.61 16.11
C LEU A 63 4.23 -14.32 16.82
N ALA A 64 4.14 -14.35 18.14
CA ALA A 64 3.96 -13.18 19.00
C ALA A 64 5.26 -12.81 19.71
N LEU A 65 5.71 -11.58 19.52
CA LEU A 65 6.90 -10.99 20.12
C LEU A 65 6.47 -9.86 21.07
N LYS A 66 6.57 -10.10 22.37
CA LYS A 66 6.27 -9.12 23.41
C LYS A 66 7.55 -8.54 23.98
N LYS A 67 7.59 -7.22 24.15
CA LYS A 67 8.63 -6.49 24.88
C LYS A 67 7.98 -5.71 26.01
N SER A 68 8.37 -5.99 27.25
CA SER A 68 7.88 -5.26 28.40
C SER A 68 8.57 -3.90 28.53
N SER A 69 7.91 -2.99 29.23
CA SER A 69 8.49 -1.70 29.63
C SER A 69 9.81 -1.82 30.43
N THR A 70 9.99 -2.92 31.16
CA THR A 70 11.23 -3.24 31.90
C THR A 70 12.37 -3.75 31.01
N GLY A 71 12.13 -3.92 29.71
CA GLY A 71 13.11 -4.40 28.74
C GLY A 71 13.11 -5.91 28.51
N ASN A 72 12.30 -6.68 29.25
CA ASN A 72 12.19 -8.13 29.05
C ASN A 72 11.49 -8.42 27.73
N THR A 73 11.97 -9.45 27.02
CA THR A 73 11.32 -9.91 25.79
C THR A 73 10.79 -11.32 26.00
N SER A 74 9.61 -11.61 25.45
CA SER A 74 9.04 -12.94 25.41
C SER A 74 8.54 -13.23 24.00
N THR A 75 8.69 -14.49 23.59
CA THR A 75 8.34 -14.96 22.26
C THR A 75 7.44 -16.16 22.38
N ASN A 76 6.30 -16.14 21.71
CA ASN A 76 5.40 -17.28 21.58
C ASN A 76 5.27 -17.62 20.10
N LYS A 77 5.66 -18.84 19.73
CA LYS A 77 5.62 -19.34 18.35
C LYS A 77 4.76 -20.61 18.31
N GLN A 78 3.77 -20.61 17.43
CA GLN A 78 2.93 -21.77 17.11
C GLN A 78 3.05 -22.07 15.62
N GLU A 79 3.04 -23.34 15.27
CA GLU A 79 3.10 -23.80 13.88
C GLU A 79 2.34 -25.11 13.71
N GLY A 80 1.89 -25.37 12.49
CA GLY A 80 1.16 -26.59 12.17
C GLY A 80 0.75 -26.64 10.71
N LYS A 81 0.02 -27.69 10.35
CA LYS A 81 -0.44 -27.97 8.99
C LYS A 81 -1.95 -28.11 8.94
N TYR A 82 -2.56 -27.62 7.88
CA TYR A 82 -4.00 -27.70 7.65
C TYR A 82 -4.29 -27.88 6.16
N VAL A 83 -5.45 -28.44 5.85
CA VAL A 83 -6.00 -28.44 4.49
C VAL A 83 -7.21 -27.52 4.49
N VAL A 84 -7.16 -26.41 3.74
CA VAL A 84 -8.25 -25.42 3.68
C VAL A 84 -9.09 -25.67 2.43
N LYS A 85 -10.39 -25.90 2.60
CA LYS A 85 -11.29 -26.20 1.47
C LYS A 85 -11.63 -24.94 0.67
N PRO A 86 -12.10 -25.07 -0.59
CA PRO A 86 -12.59 -23.96 -1.39
C PRO A 86 -13.64 -23.12 -0.65
N GLY A 87 -13.47 -21.80 -0.62
CA GLY A 87 -14.40 -20.85 0.02
C GLY A 87 -14.47 -20.92 1.54
N GLU A 88 -13.64 -21.74 2.19
CA GLU A 88 -13.63 -21.92 3.64
C GLU A 88 -12.72 -20.90 4.32
N THR A 89 -13.15 -20.39 5.48
CA THR A 89 -12.29 -19.67 6.43
C THR A 89 -12.07 -20.54 7.64
N LEU A 90 -10.83 -20.93 7.90
CA LEU A 90 -10.43 -21.83 8.98
C LEU A 90 -9.60 -21.07 10.03
N THR A 91 -9.93 -21.26 11.31
CA THR A 91 -9.06 -20.82 12.43
C THR A 91 -7.95 -21.84 12.64
N LEU A 92 -6.70 -21.39 12.51
CA LEU A 92 -5.50 -22.21 12.55
C LEU A 92 -4.97 -22.40 13.97
N SER A 93 -4.93 -21.32 14.74
CA SER A 93 -4.42 -21.33 16.12
C SER A 93 -4.79 -20.06 16.87
N GLU A 94 -4.63 -20.09 18.20
CA GLU A 94 -4.91 -18.96 19.08
C GLU A 94 -3.76 -18.72 20.07
N ILE A 95 -3.40 -17.46 20.26
CA ILE A 95 -2.45 -17.01 21.29
C ILE A 95 -3.17 -16.03 22.22
N LYS A 96 -3.22 -16.37 23.51
CA LYS A 96 -3.70 -15.50 24.58
C LYS A 96 -2.51 -14.93 25.34
N THR A 97 -2.46 -13.60 25.49
CA THR A 97 -1.39 -12.93 26.23
C THR A 97 -1.90 -11.68 26.93
N ASN A 98 -1.40 -11.44 28.14
CA ASN A 98 -1.61 -10.17 28.83
C ASN A 98 -0.66 -9.11 28.30
N LEU A 99 -1.15 -7.88 28.15
CA LEU A 99 -0.36 -6.74 27.70
C LEU A 99 -0.58 -5.56 28.66
N ASP A 100 0.50 -5.11 29.29
CA ASP A 100 0.45 -3.94 30.17
C ASP A 100 0.47 -2.65 29.35
N LYS A 101 0.07 -1.53 29.97
CA LYS A 101 -0.13 -0.23 29.28
C LYS A 101 1.09 0.29 28.51
N ASN A 102 2.29 -0.10 28.92
CA ASN A 102 3.56 0.35 28.34
C ASN A 102 4.31 -0.76 27.58
N ASP A 103 3.69 -1.92 27.40
CA ASP A 103 4.31 -3.04 26.70
C ASP A 103 4.08 -2.92 25.19
N ALA A 104 5.08 -3.33 24.41
CA ALA A 104 4.97 -3.44 22.97
C ALA A 104 4.78 -4.90 22.58
N LEU A 105 3.87 -5.16 21.65
CA LEU A 105 3.60 -6.49 21.13
C LEU A 105 3.51 -6.46 19.60
N LYS A 106 4.19 -7.38 18.95
CA LYS A 106 4.07 -7.60 17.52
C LYS A 106 3.74 -9.05 17.22
N VAL A 107 2.66 -9.27 16.49
CA VAL A 107 2.18 -10.60 16.11
C VAL A 107 2.32 -10.72 14.60
N TYR A 108 2.86 -11.84 14.14
CA TYR A 108 3.01 -12.17 12.72
C TYR A 108 2.35 -13.52 12.44
N LEU A 109 1.67 -13.59 11.30
CA LEU A 109 1.14 -14.82 10.74
C LEU A 109 1.76 -15.02 9.36
N PHE A 110 2.30 -16.21 9.13
CA PHE A 110 2.77 -16.65 7.83
C PHE A 110 2.03 -17.92 7.43
N ILE A 111 1.40 -17.89 6.27
CA ILE A 111 0.87 -19.08 5.60
C ILE A 111 1.86 -19.46 4.50
N LYS A 112 2.29 -20.71 4.52
CA LYS A 112 3.25 -21.29 3.60
C LYS A 112 2.63 -22.46 2.85
N ASP A 113 3.13 -22.66 1.65
CA ASP A 113 2.91 -23.86 0.87
C ASP A 113 3.51 -25.07 1.61
N GLU A 114 2.75 -26.16 1.75
CA GLU A 114 3.24 -27.33 2.47
C GLU A 114 4.42 -28.02 1.75
N GLU A 115 4.38 -28.07 0.41
CA GLU A 115 5.38 -28.80 -0.37
C GLU A 115 6.70 -28.03 -0.48
N ASN A 116 6.64 -26.72 -0.72
CA ASN A 116 7.80 -25.90 -1.04
C ASN A 116 8.25 -24.97 0.10
N ASP A 117 7.52 -24.93 1.23
CA ASP A 117 7.72 -24.01 2.38
C ASP A 117 7.72 -22.50 2.00
N LYS A 118 7.27 -22.17 0.78
CA LYS A 118 7.19 -20.81 0.26
C LYS A 118 6.04 -20.05 0.94
N VAL A 119 6.29 -18.83 1.41
CA VAL A 119 5.24 -17.98 1.98
C VAL A 119 4.25 -17.58 0.88
N ILE A 120 2.99 -17.97 1.05
CA ILE A 120 1.88 -17.67 0.15
C ILE A 120 1.15 -16.40 0.61
N SER A 121 0.97 -16.25 1.92
CA SER A 121 0.20 -15.15 2.51
C SER A 121 0.75 -14.80 3.88
N LYS A 122 0.61 -13.54 4.29
CA LYS A 122 1.11 -13.07 5.59
C LYS A 122 0.23 -11.96 6.13
N ASP A 123 0.19 -11.86 7.45
CA ASP A 123 -0.47 -10.77 8.16
C ASP A 123 0.34 -10.39 9.40
N SER A 124 0.15 -9.18 9.91
CA SER A 124 0.80 -8.75 11.15
C SER A 124 0.03 -7.67 11.89
N ILE A 125 0.03 -7.77 13.22
CA ILE A 125 -0.53 -6.75 14.11
C ILE A 125 0.59 -6.21 15.00
N GLU A 126 0.65 -4.90 15.16
CA GLU A 126 1.57 -4.22 16.08
C GLU A 126 0.76 -3.39 17.07
N ILE A 127 0.92 -3.69 18.36
CA ILE A 127 0.38 -2.92 19.47
C ILE A 127 1.55 -2.26 20.15
N ASN A 128 1.65 -0.94 20.01
CA ASN A 128 2.67 -0.16 20.68
C ASN A 128 2.03 1.11 21.27
N PRO A 129 2.06 1.29 22.60
CA PRO A 129 1.47 2.45 23.26
C PRO A 129 2.04 3.78 22.79
N GLU A 130 3.31 3.83 22.36
CA GLU A 130 3.93 5.05 21.82
C GLU A 130 3.38 5.44 20.44
N LYS A 131 2.89 4.47 19.66
CA LYS A 131 2.28 4.71 18.33
C LYS A 131 0.76 4.84 18.38
N SER A 132 0.12 4.42 19.46
CA SER A 132 -1.35 4.49 19.63
C SER A 132 -1.88 5.93 19.72
N ALA A 133 -1.05 6.90 20.14
CA ALA A 133 -1.41 8.32 20.05
C ALA A 133 -1.44 8.85 18.61
N ALA A 134 -0.82 8.15 17.65
CA ALA A 134 -0.68 8.57 16.25
C ALA A 134 -1.47 7.71 15.24
N LYS A 135 -2.14 6.62 15.67
CA LYS A 135 -2.88 5.71 14.78
C LYS A 135 -4.21 5.26 15.40
N LYS A 136 -5.23 6.12 15.34
CA LYS A 136 -6.63 5.64 15.24
C LYS A 136 -6.93 5.40 13.76
N SER A 137 -6.60 4.22 13.24
CA SER A 137 -7.17 3.78 11.95
C SER A 137 -8.58 3.26 12.24
N GLN A 138 -9.55 4.17 12.17
CA GLN A 138 -10.96 3.84 12.06
C GLN A 138 -11.14 3.02 10.77
N TYR A 139 -12.01 2.01 10.76
CA TYR A 139 -12.48 1.41 9.51
C TYR A 139 -13.18 2.53 8.72
N ILE A 140 -12.55 2.97 7.63
CA ILE A 140 -13.11 3.95 6.69
C ILE A 140 -13.71 3.12 5.56
N PRO A 141 -15.05 3.09 5.38
CA PRO A 141 -15.65 2.46 4.21
C PRO A 141 -15.05 3.07 2.94
N GLU A 142 -14.88 2.27 1.87
CA GLU A 142 -14.16 2.66 0.65
C GLU A 142 -14.65 3.99 0.04
N ASN A 143 -15.93 4.33 0.23
CA ASN A 143 -16.54 5.59 -0.20
C ASN A 143 -16.12 6.83 0.61
N ASP A 144 -15.61 6.66 1.84
CA ASP A 144 -15.13 7.73 2.72
C ASP A 144 -13.59 7.88 2.66
N ILE A 145 -12.91 7.08 1.82
CA ILE A 145 -11.48 7.23 1.53
C ILE A 145 -11.32 8.37 0.52
N GLU A 146 -11.40 9.60 1.00
CA GLU A 146 -10.92 10.74 0.22
C GLU A 146 -9.40 10.58 0.05
N LEU A 147 -8.93 10.45 -1.19
CA LEU A 147 -7.50 10.45 -1.51
C LEU A 147 -6.94 11.83 -1.14
N VAL A 148 -6.43 11.97 0.08
CA VAL A 148 -5.84 13.22 0.56
C VAL A 148 -4.40 13.32 0.07
N GLY A 149 -4.14 14.37 -0.69
CA GLY A 149 -2.80 14.77 -1.09
C GLY A 149 -2.14 13.94 -2.16
N LEU A 150 -2.94 13.38 -3.06
CA LEU A 150 -2.45 12.78 -4.30
C LEU A 150 -2.10 13.87 -5.31
N THR A 151 -0.83 13.92 -5.72
CA THR A 151 -0.37 14.77 -6.83
C THR A 151 0.07 13.91 -8.01
N ILE A 152 -0.34 14.25 -9.22
CA ILE A 152 -0.01 13.52 -10.45
C ILE A 152 0.80 14.45 -11.36
N ASP A 153 1.97 13.97 -11.78
CA ASP A 153 2.87 14.63 -12.73
C ASP A 153 2.65 14.08 -14.15
N GLU A 154 2.09 14.90 -15.04
CA GLU A 154 2.00 14.65 -16.48
C GLU A 154 2.82 15.68 -17.29
N THR A 155 3.90 16.18 -16.71
CA THR A 155 4.83 17.09 -17.38
C THR A 155 5.76 16.33 -18.33
N ARG A 156 6.18 17.00 -19.41
CA ARG A 156 6.93 16.39 -20.53
C ARG A 156 8.29 17.03 -20.77
N THR A 157 8.46 18.29 -20.40
CA THR A 157 9.70 19.03 -20.58
C THR A 157 10.39 19.30 -19.25
N LYS A 158 11.65 19.72 -19.33
CA LYS A 158 12.42 20.16 -18.17
C LYS A 158 11.75 21.34 -17.44
N ILE A 159 11.10 22.25 -18.17
CA ILE A 159 10.45 23.44 -17.59
C ILE A 159 9.21 23.01 -16.78
N GLY A 160 8.34 22.19 -17.38
CA GLY A 160 7.18 21.63 -16.68
C GLY A 160 7.60 20.81 -15.46
N LYS A 161 8.65 19.99 -15.59
CA LYS A 161 9.17 19.23 -14.45
C LYS A 161 9.73 20.14 -13.35
N HIS A 162 10.44 21.21 -13.69
CA HIS A 162 10.90 22.19 -12.69
C HIS A 162 9.75 22.86 -11.97
N TYR A 163 8.67 23.22 -12.67
CA TYR A 163 7.46 23.71 -12.05
C TYR A 163 6.86 22.68 -11.09
N TYR A 164 6.71 21.42 -11.54
CA TYR A 164 6.16 20.36 -10.70
C TYR A 164 7.00 20.14 -9.44
N ASP A 165 8.32 20.11 -9.57
CA ASP A 165 9.24 19.94 -8.44
C ASP A 165 9.07 21.08 -7.41
N HIS A 166 8.99 22.35 -7.85
CA HIS A 166 8.75 23.50 -6.95
C HIS A 166 7.36 23.47 -6.32
N PHE A 167 6.33 23.19 -7.11
CA PHE A 167 4.97 23.02 -6.63
C PHE A 167 4.92 21.93 -5.55
N PHE A 168 5.52 20.77 -5.82
CA PHE A 168 5.54 19.64 -4.91
C PHE A 168 6.31 19.97 -3.62
N MET A 169 7.43 20.69 -3.71
CA MET A 169 8.15 21.18 -2.53
C MET A 169 7.29 22.09 -1.65
N TYR A 170 6.65 23.11 -2.23
CA TYR A 170 5.75 24.00 -1.47
C TYR A 170 4.52 23.27 -0.94
N TYR A 171 4.01 22.31 -1.72
CA TYR A 171 2.92 21.43 -1.31
C TYR A 171 3.31 20.52 -0.13
N LEU A 172 4.55 20.03 -0.07
CA LEU A 172 5.04 19.26 1.07
C LEU A 172 5.15 20.13 2.33
N GLN A 173 5.59 21.37 2.17
CA GLN A 173 5.72 22.36 3.24
C GLN A 173 4.38 22.90 3.75
N SER A 174 3.27 22.68 3.03
CA SER A 174 1.95 23.11 3.52
C SER A 174 1.50 22.28 4.72
N ASP A 175 1.00 22.97 5.75
CA ASP A 175 0.48 22.37 6.99
C ASP A 175 -0.73 21.47 6.76
N ARG A 176 -1.48 21.70 5.67
CA ARG A 176 -2.66 20.94 5.28
C ARG A 176 -2.49 20.35 3.88
N LYS A 177 -2.93 19.10 3.72
CA LYS A 177 -3.00 18.39 2.44
C LYS A 177 -4.41 18.55 1.88
N PHE A 178 -4.52 18.72 0.57
CA PHE A 178 -5.82 18.93 -0.06
C PHE A 178 -6.57 17.59 -0.19
N PRO A 179 -7.83 17.47 0.25
CA PRO A 179 -8.68 16.33 -0.14
C PRO A 179 -8.83 16.31 -1.65
N GLY A 180 -8.59 15.18 -2.32
CA GLY A 180 -8.71 15.06 -3.77
C GLY A 180 -7.37 15.07 -4.52
N THR A 181 -7.48 14.95 -5.85
CA THR A 181 -6.33 14.75 -6.74
C THR A 181 -5.94 16.05 -7.42
N VAL A 182 -4.68 16.46 -7.27
CA VAL A 182 -4.08 17.57 -8.02
C VAL A 182 -3.26 16.99 -9.18
N LYS A 183 -3.63 17.30 -10.42
CA LYS A 183 -2.96 16.80 -11.62
C LYS A 183 -2.37 17.98 -12.40
N ILE A 184 -1.08 17.90 -12.71
CA ILE A 184 -0.36 18.93 -13.45
C ILE A 184 -0.06 18.40 -14.84
N VAL A 185 -0.61 19.04 -15.87
CA VAL A 185 -0.49 18.63 -17.27
C VAL A 185 0.24 19.70 -18.06
N GLU A 186 1.22 19.29 -18.85
CA GLU A 186 2.00 20.19 -19.71
C GLU A 186 1.70 19.98 -21.19
N ILE A 187 1.47 21.09 -21.89
CA ILE A 187 1.43 21.16 -23.35
C ILE A 187 2.67 21.95 -23.84
N PRO A 188 3.68 21.27 -24.41
CA PRO A 188 4.87 21.95 -24.94
C PRO A 188 4.53 22.87 -26.10
N GLY A 189 5.03 24.12 -26.06
CA GLY A 189 4.84 25.13 -27.08
C GLY A 189 6.08 25.35 -27.96
N LEU A 190 6.00 26.32 -28.88
CA LEU A 190 7.14 26.72 -29.71
C LEU A 190 8.14 27.57 -28.90
N ALA A 191 9.41 27.58 -29.31
CA ALA A 191 10.46 28.46 -28.77
C ALA A 191 10.66 28.39 -27.24
N ARG A 192 10.78 27.17 -26.69
CA ARG A 192 11.00 26.89 -25.24
C ARG A 192 9.91 27.44 -24.31
N SER A 193 8.74 27.79 -24.86
CA SER A 193 7.56 28.08 -24.06
C SER A 193 6.75 26.80 -23.83
N THR A 194 6.04 26.73 -22.71
CA THR A 194 5.18 25.59 -22.36
C THR A 194 3.93 26.11 -21.69
N ARG A 195 2.79 25.46 -21.93
CA ARG A 195 1.54 25.75 -21.21
C ARG A 195 1.35 24.70 -20.14
N ILE A 196 1.18 25.14 -18.90
CA ILE A 196 0.90 24.28 -17.75
C ILE A 196 -0.56 24.46 -17.37
N SER A 197 -1.26 23.35 -17.18
CA SER A 197 -2.66 23.31 -16.77
C SER A 197 -2.76 22.49 -15.48
N VAL A 198 -3.40 23.06 -14.48
CA VAL A 198 -3.56 22.48 -13.15
C VAL A 198 -5.02 22.06 -13.00
N PHE A 199 -5.20 20.78 -12.69
CA PHE A 199 -6.49 20.16 -12.47
C PHE A 199 -6.65 19.77 -11.00
N TYR A 200 -7.84 20.00 -10.47
CA TYR A 200 -8.28 19.50 -9.18
C TYR A 200 -9.54 18.66 -9.38
N ASN A 201 -9.49 17.37 -9.02
CA ASN A 201 -10.57 16.40 -9.27
C ASN A 201 -11.08 16.45 -10.73
N ASP A 202 -10.14 16.44 -11.68
CA ASP A 202 -10.38 16.50 -13.14
C ASP A 202 -11.02 17.79 -13.67
N GLN A 203 -11.21 18.81 -12.82
CA GLN A 203 -11.58 20.16 -13.26
C GLN A 203 -10.35 21.05 -13.37
N GLU A 204 -10.18 21.73 -14.51
CA GLU A 204 -9.13 22.73 -14.68
C GLU A 204 -9.40 23.95 -13.80
N ILE A 205 -8.47 24.26 -12.90
CA ILE A 205 -8.59 25.38 -11.95
C ILE A 205 -7.68 26.54 -12.30
N TYR A 206 -6.60 26.28 -13.02
CA TYR A 206 -5.60 27.27 -13.36
C TYR A 206 -4.78 26.82 -14.57
N ASN A 207 -4.41 27.76 -15.43
CA ASN A 207 -3.43 27.53 -16.48
C ASN A 207 -2.63 28.79 -16.77
N PHE A 208 -1.40 28.60 -17.22
CA PHE A 208 -0.49 29.69 -17.54
C PHE A 208 0.56 29.22 -18.55
N ASN A 209 1.17 30.17 -19.24
CA ASN A 209 2.31 29.91 -20.10
C ASN A 209 3.59 30.27 -19.35
N THR A 210 4.57 29.39 -19.37
CA THR A 210 5.88 29.64 -18.74
C THR A 210 7.03 29.38 -19.71
N THR A 211 8.17 29.95 -19.36
CA THR A 211 9.45 29.84 -20.06
C THR A 211 10.51 29.32 -19.07
N PRO A 212 11.76 29.04 -19.49
CA PRO A 212 12.79 28.46 -18.60
C PRO A 212 13.28 29.36 -17.45
N ASP A 213 12.57 30.44 -17.14
CA ASP A 213 12.93 31.36 -16.08
C ASP A 213 12.48 30.82 -14.71
N GLU A 214 13.40 30.85 -13.74
CA GLU A 214 13.22 30.19 -12.45
C GLU A 214 12.27 30.98 -11.55
N GLU A 215 12.42 32.31 -11.51
CA GLU A 215 11.58 33.19 -10.70
C GLU A 215 10.10 33.11 -11.11
N THR A 216 9.82 33.16 -12.41
CA THR A 216 8.46 32.99 -12.92
C THR A 216 7.88 31.62 -12.57
N THR A 217 8.67 30.56 -12.70
CA THR A 217 8.23 29.18 -12.40
C THR A 217 7.91 29.00 -10.91
N GLU A 218 8.74 29.54 -10.01
CA GLU A 218 8.51 29.53 -8.56
C GLU A 218 7.25 30.32 -8.16
N ASN A 219 7.10 31.52 -8.72
CA ASN A 219 5.96 32.38 -8.42
C ASN A 219 4.63 31.73 -8.84
N GLU A 220 4.61 31.08 -10.01
CA GLU A 220 3.43 30.35 -10.49
C GLU A 220 3.12 29.12 -9.62
N ALA A 221 4.14 28.43 -9.11
CA ALA A 221 3.97 27.31 -8.19
C ALA A 221 3.33 27.77 -6.86
N ARG A 222 3.78 28.91 -6.31
CA ARG A 222 3.14 29.50 -5.11
C ARG A 222 1.72 29.96 -5.38
N ASN A 223 1.49 30.64 -6.50
CA ASN A 223 0.15 31.10 -6.88
C ASN A 223 -0.83 29.92 -7.03
N THR A 224 -0.38 28.82 -7.64
CA THR A 224 -1.16 27.59 -7.76
C THR A 224 -1.57 27.05 -6.38
N LEU A 225 -0.66 27.06 -5.41
CA LEU A 225 -0.95 26.63 -4.05
C LEU A 225 -2.01 27.53 -3.38
N GLU A 226 -1.94 28.84 -3.58
CA GLU A 226 -2.93 29.79 -3.05
C GLU A 226 -4.32 29.60 -3.68
N ILE A 227 -4.39 29.30 -4.98
CA ILE A 227 -5.65 28.95 -5.65
C ILE A 227 -6.22 27.67 -5.05
N LEU A 228 -5.40 26.62 -4.88
CA LEU A 228 -5.81 25.36 -4.25
C LEU A 228 -6.33 25.56 -2.82
N LYS A 229 -5.67 26.40 -2.02
CA LYS A 229 -6.16 26.78 -0.69
C LYS A 229 -7.54 27.44 -0.78
N ARG A 230 -7.72 28.41 -1.67
CA ARG A 230 -8.99 29.13 -1.82
C ARG A 230 -10.16 28.22 -2.20
N ILE A 231 -9.95 27.28 -3.12
CA ILE A 231 -11.02 26.38 -3.58
C ILE A 231 -11.34 25.28 -2.56
N THR A 232 -10.37 24.89 -1.74
CA THR A 232 -10.52 23.77 -0.80
C THR A 232 -10.96 24.23 0.60
N LEU A 233 -10.80 25.52 0.93
CA LEU A 233 -11.24 26.06 2.20
C LEU A 233 -12.78 26.20 2.27
N PRO A 234 -13.43 25.71 3.33
CA PRO A 234 -14.86 25.94 3.53
C PRO A 234 -15.13 27.44 3.74
N LYS A 235 -16.25 27.93 3.18
CA LYS A 235 -16.68 29.34 3.12
C LYS A 235 -16.61 30.12 4.46
N ASN A 236 -16.57 29.42 5.60
CA ASN A 236 -16.53 30.00 6.95
C ASN A 236 -15.13 30.45 7.42
N GLU A 237 -14.03 30.01 6.78
CA GLU A 237 -12.66 30.40 7.18
C GLU A 237 -12.12 31.61 6.39
N LEU A 238 -12.68 31.92 5.22
CA LEU A 238 -12.31 33.10 4.41
C LEU A 238 -12.64 34.44 5.11
N LEU A 239 -13.52 34.42 6.11
CA LEU A 239 -13.91 35.60 6.90
C LEU A 239 -12.95 35.90 8.06
N LYS A 240 -12.13 34.93 8.49
CA LYS A 240 -11.18 35.10 9.61
C LYS A 240 -9.82 35.63 9.19
N SER A 241 -9.46 35.53 7.91
CA SER A 241 -8.20 36.08 7.38
C SER A 241 -8.32 37.55 6.93
N SER A 242 -9.48 38.17 7.11
CA SER A 242 -9.75 39.58 6.77
C SER A 242 -9.99 40.48 7.99
N THR A 243 -9.66 40.00 9.20
CA THR A 243 -9.61 40.79 10.43
C THR A 243 -8.21 40.70 11.02
#